data_AF-A0A524KQX2-F1
#
_entry.id   AF-A0A524KQX2-F1
#
_cell.length_a   1.000
_cell.length_b   1.000
_cell.length_c   1.000
_cell.angle_alpha   90.00
_cell.angle_beta   90.00
_cell.angle_gamma   90.00
#
_symmetry.space_group_name_H-M   'P 1'
#
loop_
_entity.id
_entity.type
_entity.pdbx_description
1 polymer ?
#
loop_
_entity_poly.entity_id
_entity_poly.type
_entity_poly.pdbx_seq_one_letter_code
_entity_poly.pdbx_strand_id
1 'polypeptide(L)'
;MVMLPDAHTPPGLRLYAIGDVHGRTDLLADMHQRIARDLERRPVADWRVIHLGDYVDRGPDSAGTLQLLSDYQGDAHSDFLVGNHDQFLLDFATDPDDADIDLWIINGGLKTLESFGIDAMRMIYSLDENYRELLHEALSAAMQPDLIEFLGGLQKLLRYG
;
A
#
# COMPACT_ATOMS: atom_id res chain seq x y z
N MET A 1 -3.89 -5.84 -26.60
CA MET A 1 -4.24 -6.83 -25.56
C MET A 1 -3.21 -7.94 -25.62
N VAL A 2 -2.36 -8.06 -24.61
CA VAL A 2 -1.37 -9.15 -24.54
C VAL A 2 -2.12 -10.40 -24.09
N MET A 3 -2.06 -11.47 -24.88
CA MET A 3 -2.62 -12.78 -24.53
C MET A 3 -1.46 -13.67 -24.12
N LEU A 4 -1.54 -14.25 -22.92
CA LEU A 4 -0.57 -15.21 -22.40
C LEU A 4 -1.28 -16.58 -22.29
N PRO A 5 -1.46 -17.31 -23.41
CA PRO A 5 -2.26 -18.54 -23.45
C PRO A 5 -1.68 -19.66 -22.58
N ASP A 6 -0.38 -19.60 -22.31
CA ASP A 6 0.33 -20.57 -21.48
C ASP A 6 0.41 -20.16 -20.00
N ALA A 7 -0.15 -19.00 -19.62
CA ALA A 7 -0.16 -18.56 -18.23
C ALA A 7 -1.15 -19.38 -17.40
N HIS A 8 -0.62 -20.18 -16.49
CA HIS A 8 -1.37 -20.95 -15.53
C HIS A 8 -0.61 -21.01 -14.21
N THR A 9 -1.33 -21.20 -13.11
CA THR A 9 -0.71 -21.45 -11.82
C THR A 9 -0.12 -22.88 -11.79
N PRO A 10 0.89 -23.14 -10.95
CA PRO A 10 1.29 -24.50 -10.63
C PRO A 10 0.09 -25.37 -10.24
N PRO A 11 0.08 -26.68 -10.56
CA PRO A 11 -1.02 -27.56 -10.19
C PRO A 11 -1.33 -27.51 -8.69
N GLY A 12 -2.60 -27.29 -8.34
CA GLY A 12 -3.06 -27.24 -6.96
C GLY A 12 -2.91 -25.88 -6.26
N LEU A 13 -2.32 -24.87 -6.92
CA LEU A 13 -2.23 -23.50 -6.41
C LEU A 13 -3.35 -22.62 -6.95
N ARG A 14 -4.05 -21.91 -6.06
CA ARG A 14 -4.99 -20.83 -6.41
C ARG A 14 -4.41 -19.46 -6.06
N LEU A 15 -4.51 -18.50 -6.98
CA LEU A 15 -4.13 -17.12 -6.73
C LEU A 15 -5.36 -16.22 -6.65
N TYR A 16 -5.36 -15.31 -5.70
CA TYR A 16 -6.22 -14.14 -5.65
C TYR A 16 -5.34 -12.91 -5.82
N ALA A 17 -5.68 -12.03 -6.76
CA ALA A 17 -4.97 -10.77 -6.96
C ALA A 17 -5.89 -9.61 -6.60
N ILE A 18 -5.46 -8.78 -5.64
CA ILE A 18 -6.14 -7.56 -5.22
C ILE A 18 -5.39 -6.40 -5.87
N GLY A 19 -6.07 -5.65 -6.73
CA GLY A 19 -5.53 -4.45 -7.38
C GLY A 19 -5.41 -3.26 -6.44
N ASP A 20 -5.25 -2.09 -7.02
CA ASP A 20 -5.04 -0.81 -6.33
C ASP A 20 -6.09 -0.60 -5.23
N VAL A 21 -5.63 -0.32 -4.00
CA VAL A 21 -6.50 -0.15 -2.83
C VAL A 21 -6.79 1.31 -2.57
N HIS A 22 -5.78 2.18 -2.70
CA HIS A 22 -5.91 3.63 -2.56
C HIS A 22 -6.69 4.06 -1.32
N GLY A 23 -6.22 3.69 -0.13
CA GLY A 23 -6.80 4.11 1.15
C GLY A 23 -8.26 3.68 1.36
N ARG A 24 -8.73 2.62 0.68
CA ARG A 24 -10.04 2.01 0.87
C ARG A 24 -9.97 0.78 1.75
N THR A 25 -9.61 0.98 3.02
CA THR A 25 -9.56 -0.06 4.05
C THR A 25 -10.86 -0.86 4.13
N ASP A 26 -12.01 -0.19 3.95
CA ASP A 26 -13.34 -0.81 3.94
C ASP A 26 -13.51 -1.83 2.80
N LEU A 27 -13.05 -1.49 1.59
CA LEU A 27 -13.14 -2.38 0.44
C LEU A 27 -12.08 -3.49 0.51
N LEU A 28 -10.88 -3.19 1.02
CA LEU A 28 -9.84 -4.19 1.24
C LEU A 28 -10.32 -5.27 2.24
N ALA A 29 -10.90 -4.86 3.37
CA ALA A 29 -11.47 -5.77 4.35
C ALA A 29 -12.61 -6.62 3.77
N ASP A 30 -13.51 -6.03 2.95
CA ASP A 30 -14.56 -6.79 2.25
C ASP A 30 -13.96 -7.81 1.27
N MET A 31 -12.89 -7.44 0.55
CA MET A 31 -12.18 -8.36 -0.34
C MET A 31 -11.55 -9.54 0.40
N HIS A 32 -10.88 -9.31 1.53
CA HIS A 32 -10.35 -10.38 2.38
C HIS A 32 -11.46 -11.34 2.85
N GLN A 33 -12.60 -10.80 3.27
CA GLN A 33 -13.76 -11.62 3.67
C GLN A 33 -14.32 -12.46 2.51
N ARG A 34 -14.38 -11.90 1.30
CA ARG A 34 -14.84 -12.63 0.10
C ARG A 34 -13.90 -13.77 -0.24
N ILE A 35 -12.60 -13.54 -0.15
CA ILE A 35 -11.58 -14.57 -0.39
C ILE A 35 -11.70 -15.69 0.65
N ALA A 36 -11.82 -15.36 1.94
CA ALA A 36 -12.01 -16.34 3.00
C ALA A 36 -13.26 -17.22 2.76
N ARG A 37 -14.40 -16.61 2.43
CA ARG A 37 -15.64 -17.35 2.10
C ARG A 37 -15.50 -18.23 0.87
N ASP A 38 -14.72 -17.80 -0.12
CA ASP A 38 -14.48 -18.57 -1.32
C ASP A 38 -13.58 -19.80 -1.05
N LEU A 39 -12.55 -19.64 -0.21
CA LEU A 39 -11.70 -20.74 0.25
C LEU A 39 -12.50 -21.78 1.05
N GLU A 40 -13.43 -21.34 1.91
CA GLU A 40 -14.35 -22.24 2.63
C GLU A 40 -15.26 -23.03 1.67
N ARG A 41 -15.84 -22.35 0.67
CA ARG A 41 -16.78 -22.96 -0.29
C ARG A 41 -16.09 -23.87 -1.30
N ARG A 42 -14.85 -23.56 -1.66
CA ARG A 42 -14.06 -24.27 -2.67
C ARG A 42 -12.66 -24.55 -2.12
N PRO A 43 -12.50 -25.51 -1.20
CA PRO A 43 -11.19 -25.82 -0.62
C PRO A 43 -10.15 -26.13 -1.70
N VAL A 44 -8.90 -25.76 -1.42
CA VAL A 44 -7.74 -25.99 -2.30
C VAL A 44 -6.54 -26.39 -1.44
N ALA A 45 -5.61 -27.14 -2.02
CA ALA A 45 -4.43 -27.60 -1.30
C ALA A 45 -3.49 -26.45 -0.92
N ASP A 46 -3.34 -25.46 -1.81
CA ASP A 46 -2.52 -24.27 -1.57
C ASP A 46 -3.12 -23.02 -2.24
N TRP A 47 -2.87 -21.84 -1.65
CA TRP A 47 -3.34 -20.56 -2.18
C TRP A 47 -2.44 -19.38 -1.81
N ARG A 48 -2.53 -18.29 -2.58
CA ARG A 48 -1.94 -16.99 -2.23
C ARG A 48 -2.91 -15.84 -2.46
N VAL A 49 -2.81 -14.80 -1.64
CA VAL A 49 -3.42 -13.49 -1.82
C VAL A 49 -2.31 -12.50 -2.15
N ILE A 50 -2.30 -12.03 -3.39
CA ILE A 50 -1.31 -11.09 -3.91
C ILE A 50 -1.93 -9.71 -3.91
N HIS A 51 -1.36 -8.80 -3.13
CA HIS A 51 -1.70 -7.39 -3.13
C HIS A 51 -0.78 -6.69 -4.14
N LEU A 52 -1.37 -6.04 -5.15
CA LEU A 52 -0.62 -5.56 -6.32
C LEU A 52 0.06 -4.20 -6.15
N GLY A 53 -0.07 -3.57 -4.98
CA GLY A 53 0.43 -2.23 -4.70
C GLY A 53 -0.64 -1.15 -4.73
N ASP A 54 -0.19 0.09 -4.68
CA ASP A 54 -0.99 1.33 -4.61
C ASP A 54 -2.00 1.25 -3.45
N TYR A 55 -1.45 1.04 -2.26
CA TYR A 55 -2.19 0.93 -1.01
C TYR A 55 -2.67 2.28 -0.50
N VAL A 56 -1.86 3.31 -0.76
CA VAL A 56 -2.06 4.65 -0.24
C VAL A 56 -2.61 5.62 -1.28
N ASP A 57 -2.86 6.85 -0.85
CA ASP A 57 -3.37 7.97 -1.64
C ASP A 57 -4.82 7.84 -2.07
N ARG A 58 -5.40 8.99 -2.47
CA ARG A 58 -6.76 9.18 -3.05
C ARG A 58 -7.93 8.86 -2.13
N GLY A 59 -7.98 7.68 -1.52
CA GLY A 59 -9.03 7.31 -0.57
C GLY A 59 -8.78 7.86 0.83
N PRO A 60 -9.77 7.74 1.73
CA PRO A 60 -9.80 8.46 2.99
C PRO A 60 -8.91 7.86 4.09
N ASP A 61 -8.46 6.61 3.97
CA ASP A 61 -7.89 5.85 5.09
C ASP A 61 -6.64 5.05 4.69
N SER A 62 -5.60 5.75 4.22
CA SER A 62 -4.31 5.11 3.90
C SER A 62 -3.62 4.55 5.15
N ALA A 63 -3.68 5.26 6.29
CA ALA A 63 -3.13 4.79 7.55
C ALA A 63 -3.76 3.46 8.00
N GLY A 64 -5.09 3.35 7.99
CA GLY A 64 -5.78 2.10 8.30
C GLY A 64 -5.53 0.99 7.27
N THR A 65 -5.37 1.34 6.00
CA THR A 65 -5.02 0.37 4.95
C THR A 65 -3.63 -0.23 5.19
N LEU A 66 -2.63 0.61 5.48
CA LEU A 66 -1.28 0.15 5.77
C LEU A 66 -1.22 -0.70 7.04
N GLN A 67 -1.90 -0.28 8.11
CA GLN A 67 -1.97 -1.06 9.35
C GLN A 67 -2.64 -2.43 9.11
N LEU A 68 -3.74 -2.45 8.37
CA LEU A 68 -4.42 -3.71 8.05
C LEU A 68 -3.50 -4.65 7.28
N LEU A 69 -2.72 -4.16 6.32
CA LEU A 69 -1.81 -4.99 5.53
C LEU A 69 -0.57 -5.43 6.33
N SER A 70 -0.01 -4.57 7.19
CA SER A 70 1.13 -4.92 8.03
C SER A 70 0.79 -6.01 9.05
N ASP A 71 -0.45 -6.09 9.51
CA ASP A 71 -0.92 -7.19 10.38
C ASP A 71 -0.84 -8.58 9.69
N TYR A 72 -0.79 -8.63 8.36
CA TYR A 72 -0.57 -9.86 7.58
C TYR A 72 0.91 -10.08 7.21
N GLN A 73 1.83 -9.22 7.66
CA GLN A 73 3.25 -9.42 7.42
C GLN A 73 3.71 -10.75 8.04
N GLY A 74 4.33 -11.60 7.22
CA GLY A 74 4.78 -12.94 7.62
C GLY A 74 3.71 -14.03 7.50
N ASP A 75 2.48 -13.71 7.08
CA ASP A 75 1.53 -14.73 6.63
C ASP A 75 2.07 -15.38 5.34
N ALA A 76 2.32 -16.69 5.40
CA ALA A 76 2.83 -17.47 4.27
C ALA A 76 1.88 -17.49 3.05
N HIS A 77 0.63 -17.06 3.22
CA HIS A 77 -0.36 -16.97 2.15
C HIS A 77 -0.54 -15.56 1.58
N SER A 78 0.14 -14.55 2.12
CA SER A 78 -0.03 -13.15 1.72
C SER A 78 1.27 -12.60 1.14
N ASP A 79 1.19 -12.12 -0.09
CA ASP A 79 2.30 -11.48 -0.79
C ASP A 79 1.92 -10.03 -1.12
N PHE A 80 2.89 -9.12 -1.06
CA PHE A 80 2.67 -7.67 -1.23
C PHE A 80 3.67 -7.10 -2.23
N LEU A 81 3.15 -6.46 -3.27
CA LEU A 81 3.94 -5.69 -4.22
C LEU A 81 3.98 -4.21 -3.83
N VAL A 82 5.02 -3.50 -4.27
CA VAL A 82 5.09 -2.05 -4.16
C VAL A 82 4.49 -1.39 -5.39
N GLY A 83 3.51 -0.51 -5.19
CA GLY A 83 3.01 0.40 -6.21
C GLY A 83 3.82 1.70 -6.26
N ASN A 84 3.62 2.51 -7.28
CA ASN A 84 4.35 3.78 -7.40
C ASN A 84 3.89 4.79 -6.33
N HIS A 85 2.64 4.72 -5.88
CA HIS A 85 2.14 5.56 -4.79
C HIS A 85 2.77 5.19 -3.45
N ASP A 86 2.94 3.89 -3.19
CA ASP A 86 3.59 3.38 -1.98
C ASP A 86 5.07 3.79 -1.94
N GLN A 87 5.73 3.78 -3.11
CA GLN A 87 7.11 4.23 -3.24
C GLN A 87 7.24 5.74 -2.96
N PHE A 88 6.35 6.58 -3.49
CA PHE A 88 6.37 8.02 -3.18
C PHE A 88 6.25 8.28 -1.67
N LEU A 89 5.35 7.58 -0.99
CA LEU A 89 5.19 7.69 0.45
C LEU A 89 6.47 7.26 1.18
N LEU A 90 7.04 6.11 0.83
CA LEU A 90 8.24 5.59 1.47
C LEU A 90 9.43 6.54 1.27
N ASP A 91 9.66 6.98 0.04
CA ASP A 91 10.74 7.91 -0.29
C ASP A 91 10.61 9.17 0.58
N PHE A 92 9.43 9.82 0.59
CA PHE A 92 9.21 11.03 1.37
C PHE A 92 9.30 10.81 2.88
N ALA A 93 8.86 9.66 3.41
CA ALA A 93 8.96 9.34 4.83
C ALA A 93 10.39 9.03 5.27
N THR A 94 11.27 8.64 4.36
CA THR A 94 12.68 8.32 4.65
C THR A 94 13.64 9.48 4.39
N ASP A 95 13.41 10.26 3.33
CA ASP A 95 14.22 11.41 2.94
C ASP A 95 13.33 12.43 2.20
N PRO A 96 13.10 13.64 2.76
CA PRO A 96 12.29 14.66 2.11
C PRO A 96 12.87 15.17 0.78
N ASP A 97 14.17 14.97 0.52
CA ASP A 97 14.85 15.40 -0.70
C ASP A 97 14.81 14.36 -1.83
N ASP A 98 14.55 13.09 -1.51
CA ASP A 98 14.51 11.99 -2.50
C ASP A 98 13.11 11.85 -3.16
N ALA A 99 12.11 12.59 -2.66
CA ALA A 99 10.75 12.55 -3.15
C ALA A 99 10.34 13.82 -3.92
N ASP A 100 9.73 13.64 -5.09
CA ASP A 100 8.97 14.70 -5.75
C ASP A 100 7.62 14.88 -5.02
N ILE A 101 7.67 15.56 -3.87
CA ILE A 101 6.51 15.81 -3.02
C ILE A 101 5.40 16.55 -3.79
N ASP A 102 5.73 17.46 -4.70
CA ASP A 102 4.72 18.20 -5.46
C ASP A 102 3.96 17.25 -6.38
N LEU A 103 4.67 16.35 -7.07
CA LEU A 103 4.07 15.29 -7.89
C LEU A 103 3.24 14.31 -7.05
N TRP A 104 3.72 13.91 -5.88
CA TRP A 104 2.98 13.02 -4.99
C TRP A 104 1.67 13.65 -4.50
N ILE A 105 1.74 14.92 -4.06
CA ILE A 105 0.61 15.71 -3.57
C ILE A 105 -0.48 15.83 -4.64
N ILE A 106 -0.13 16.18 -5.89
CA ILE A 106 -1.13 16.27 -6.98
C ILE A 106 -1.73 14.91 -7.37
N ASN A 107 -1.02 13.81 -7.09
CA ASN A 107 -1.46 12.45 -7.39
C ASN A 107 -2.27 11.79 -6.27
N GLY A 108 -2.49 12.49 -5.16
CA GLY A 108 -3.38 12.06 -4.07
C GLY A 108 -2.73 11.95 -2.70
N GLY A 109 -1.45 12.31 -2.56
CA GLY A 109 -0.71 12.26 -1.30
C GLY A 109 -1.32 13.05 -0.14
N LEU A 110 -2.08 14.12 -0.44
CA LEU A 110 -2.80 14.88 0.60
C LEU A 110 -3.73 14.00 1.44
N LYS A 111 -4.41 13.03 0.81
CA LYS A 111 -5.33 12.13 1.51
C LYS A 111 -4.58 11.16 2.43
N THR A 112 -3.39 10.74 2.03
CA THR A 112 -2.51 9.95 2.89
C THR A 112 -2.11 10.74 4.13
N LEU A 113 -1.60 11.96 3.96
CA LEU A 113 -1.24 12.85 5.07
C LEU A 113 -2.42 13.12 6.01
N GLU A 114 -3.59 13.43 5.45
CA GLU A 114 -4.83 13.61 6.23
C GLU A 114 -5.19 12.35 7.05
N SER A 115 -5.02 11.16 6.49
CA SER A 115 -5.31 9.89 7.20
C SER A 115 -4.37 9.62 8.38
N PHE A 116 -3.17 10.21 8.37
CA PHE A 116 -2.24 10.22 9.51
C PHE A 116 -2.48 11.40 10.47
N GLY A 117 -3.52 12.20 10.25
CA GLY A 117 -3.87 13.35 11.10
C GLY A 117 -3.07 14.62 10.81
N ILE A 118 -2.40 14.71 9.65
CA ILE A 118 -1.55 15.82 9.27
C ILE A 118 -2.33 16.80 8.39
N ASP A 119 -2.44 18.06 8.81
CA ASP A 119 -3.03 19.13 8.01
C ASP A 119 -1.99 19.71 7.05
N ALA A 120 -1.74 18.97 5.97
CA ALA A 120 -0.68 19.30 5.02
C ALA A 120 -0.92 20.63 4.29
N MET A 121 -2.18 20.95 3.99
CA MET A 121 -2.53 22.20 3.31
C MET A 121 -2.18 23.42 4.17
N ARG A 122 -2.45 23.36 5.48
CA ARG A 122 -2.04 24.43 6.39
C ARG A 122 -0.53 24.64 6.40
N MET A 123 0.25 23.56 6.36
CA MET A 123 1.71 23.62 6.39
C MET A 123 2.25 24.17 5.05
N ILE A 124 1.74 23.69 3.92
CA ILE A 124 2.12 24.16 2.58
C ILE A 124 1.83 25.65 2.39
N TYR A 125 0.69 26.15 2.90
CA TYR A 125 0.31 27.56 2.78
C TYR A 125 0.91 28.48 3.86
N SER A 126 1.72 27.96 4.78
CA SER A 126 2.34 28.77 5.83
C SER A 126 3.38 29.76 5.30
N LEU A 127 3.83 29.61 4.04
CA LEU A 127 4.96 30.32 3.42
C LEU A 127 6.30 30.08 4.15
N ASP A 128 6.37 29.05 4.99
CA ASP A 128 7.62 28.58 5.57
C ASP A 128 8.42 27.86 4.47
N GLU A 129 9.65 28.30 4.22
CA GLU A 129 10.54 27.67 3.24
C GLU A 129 10.89 26.22 3.63
N ASN A 130 10.77 25.88 4.92
CA ASN A 130 11.06 24.55 5.47
C ASN A 130 9.83 23.65 5.59
N TYR A 131 8.69 23.99 4.96
CA TYR A 131 7.45 23.20 5.10
C TYR A 131 7.63 21.72 4.74
N ARG A 132 8.56 21.39 3.83
CA ARG A 132 8.87 20.01 3.42
C ARG A 132 9.48 19.20 4.56
N GLU A 133 10.47 19.78 5.25
CA GLU A 133 11.10 19.16 6.42
C GLU A 133 10.08 18.98 7.54
N LEU A 134 9.26 20.00 7.81
CA LEU A 134 8.21 19.92 8.83
C LEU A 134 7.15 18.87 8.51
N LEU A 135 6.76 18.73 7.24
CA LEU A 135 5.84 17.68 6.78
C LEU A 135 6.45 16.28 6.92
N HIS A 136 7.72 16.13 6.54
CA HIS A 136 8.46 14.89 6.69
C HIS A 136 8.54 14.50 8.16
N GLU A 137 8.97 15.39 9.05
CA GLU A 137 9.03 15.12 10.49
C GLU A 137 7.67 14.70 11.07
N ALA A 138 6.60 15.41 10.67
CA ALA A 138 5.25 15.08 11.10
C ALA A 138 4.81 13.69 10.60
N LEU A 139 5.09 13.37 9.33
CA LEU A 139 4.75 12.10 8.73
C LEU A 139 5.55 10.95 9.34
N SER A 140 6.88 11.07 9.42
CA SER A 140 7.76 10.04 9.99
C SER A 140 7.48 9.82 11.47
N ALA A 141 7.00 10.83 12.20
CA ALA A 141 6.54 10.65 13.58
C ALA A 141 5.17 9.96 13.67
N ALA A 142 4.26 10.20 12.71
CA ALA A 142 2.95 9.58 12.66
C ALA A 142 2.99 8.14 12.13
N MET A 143 3.93 7.83 11.24
CA MET A 143 4.20 6.49 10.75
C MET A 143 5.01 5.74 11.80
N GLN A 144 4.38 4.74 12.42
CA GLN A 144 5.08 3.85 13.34
C GLN A 144 6.22 3.11 12.59
N PRO A 145 7.34 2.75 13.27
CA PRO A 145 8.50 2.14 12.62
C PRO A 145 8.21 0.86 11.83
N ASP A 146 7.21 0.10 12.27
CA ASP A 146 6.73 -1.12 11.61
C ASP A 146 6.09 -0.84 10.24
N LEU A 147 5.41 0.29 10.05
CA LEU A 147 4.86 0.67 8.74
C LEU A 147 5.96 1.02 7.74
N ILE A 148 7.02 1.69 8.20
CA ILE A 148 8.19 2.00 7.36
C ILE A 148 8.93 0.70 7.00
N GLU A 149 9.11 -0.21 7.96
CA GLU A 149 9.69 -1.53 7.72
C GLU A 149 8.86 -2.35 6.73
N PHE A 150 7.53 -2.36 6.90
CA PHE A 150 6.60 -3.04 6.00
C PHE A 150 6.74 -2.51 4.57
N LEU A 151 6.64 -1.20 4.37
CA LEU A 151 6.79 -0.56 3.05
C LEU A 151 8.17 -0.83 2.44
N GLY A 152 9.23 -0.74 3.24
CA GLY A 152 10.60 -1.01 2.81
C GLY A 152 10.86 -2.48 2.44
N GLY A 153 10.03 -3.41 2.94
CA GLY A 153 10.12 -4.84 2.64
C GLY A 153 9.32 -5.28 1.40
N LEU A 154 8.50 -4.41 0.81
CA LEU A 154 7.64 -4.74 -0.32
C LEU A 154 8.45 -5.13 -1.57
N GLN A 155 7.90 -6.06 -2.36
CA GLN A 155 8.58 -6.59 -3.53
C GLN A 155 8.17 -5.84 -4.81
N LYS A 156 9.10 -5.61 -5.74
CA LYS A 156 8.77 -5.02 -7.07
C LYS A 156 8.23 -6.05 -8.06
N LEU A 157 8.50 -7.33 -7.80
CA LEU A 157 8.15 -8.44 -8.69
C LEU A 157 7.99 -9.72 -7.87
N LEU A 158 6.95 -10.49 -8.17
CA LEU A 158 6.75 -11.84 -7.66
C LEU A 158 6.73 -12.83 -8.82
N ARG A 159 7.26 -14.04 -8.59
CA ARG A 159 7.26 -15.13 -9.56
C ARG A 159 6.88 -16.43 -8.88
N TYR A 160 5.89 -17.11 -9.44
CA TYR A 160 5.56 -18.49 -9.10
C TYR A 160 5.96 -19.38 -10.28
N GLY A 161 6.83 -20.36 -10.05
CA GLY A 161 7.38 -21.22 -11.11
C GLY A 161 8.84 -20.92 -11.44
#